data_AF-A0AAN6W3A2-F1
#
_entry.id   AF-A0AAN6W3A2-F1
#
_cell.length_a   1.000
_cell.length_b   1.000
_cell.length_c   1.000
_cell.angle_alpha   90.00
_cell.angle_beta   90.00
_cell.angle_gamma   90.00
#
_symmetry.space_group_name_H-M   'P 1'
#
loop_
_entity.id
_entity.type
_entity.pdbx_description
1 polymer ?
#
loop_
_entity_poly.entity_id
_entity_poly.type
_entity_poly.pdbx_seq_one_letter_code
_entity_poly.pdbx_strand_id
1 'polypeptide(L)'
;MKLDPNKTTLSQNYRGSGSFATFLIIGPVCFFLGILFASFPYDFPLLWSPNPVTPLHISQIETHLRFLHAAPPLISRLLHMIIAVGFLGFFTKLYRASESNFLFDGGSLLLYLIAAGVYITNVVTPMNALAEQLDGEKEGAEKVLHTGPLTGEVELTREESLRVLSASHTILAFVLVGVLVLQAGQWYAEKREREDYAAWVARGEPVEVMGDDEEEEKEEVEGKKDL
;
A
#
# COMPACT_ATOMS: atom_id res chain seq x y z
N MET A 1 7.74 -16.99 -14.24
CA MET A 1 8.68 -16.32 -13.33
C MET A 1 9.55 -17.43 -12.73
N LYS A 2 10.85 -17.48 -13.04
CA LYS A 2 11.74 -18.51 -12.47
C LYS A 2 12.26 -17.97 -11.13
N LEU A 3 11.84 -18.61 -10.03
CA LEU A 3 12.47 -18.45 -8.73
C LEU A 3 13.80 -19.20 -8.80
N ASP A 4 14.91 -18.53 -8.50
CA ASP A 4 16.24 -19.15 -8.42
C ASP A 4 16.50 -19.49 -6.94
N PRO A 5 16.37 -20.76 -6.52
CA PRO A 5 16.53 -21.15 -5.11
C PRO A 5 17.96 -20.90 -4.60
N ASN A 6 18.96 -21.05 -5.46
CA ASN A 6 20.38 -20.78 -5.14
C ASN A 6 20.74 -19.29 -4.95
N LYS A 7 19.77 -18.36 -5.00
CA LYS A 7 20.05 -16.92 -4.98
C LYS A 7 19.89 -16.35 -3.56
N THR A 8 21.01 -16.27 -2.84
CA THR A 8 21.08 -15.66 -1.51
C THR A 8 21.29 -14.13 -1.57
N THR A 9 21.11 -13.45 -0.44
CA THR A 9 21.26 -11.98 -0.27
C THR A 9 22.69 -11.46 -0.53
N LEU A 10 23.63 -12.39 -0.71
CA LEU A 10 25.04 -12.16 -1.03
C LEU A 10 25.37 -12.28 -2.53
N SER A 11 24.41 -12.69 -3.37
CA SER A 11 24.64 -12.81 -4.82
C SER A 11 24.89 -11.45 -5.46
N GLN A 12 25.86 -11.36 -6.39
CA GLN A 12 26.21 -10.09 -7.06
C GLN A 12 25.03 -9.42 -7.80
N ASN A 13 23.99 -10.18 -8.14
CA ASN A 13 22.78 -9.70 -8.80
C ASN A 13 21.57 -9.58 -7.85
N TYR A 14 21.80 -9.54 -6.54
CA TYR A 14 20.75 -9.36 -5.54
C TYR A 14 20.26 -7.91 -5.51
N ARG A 15 18.95 -7.72 -5.68
CA ARG A 15 18.28 -6.42 -5.59
C ARG A 15 17.46 -6.37 -4.31
N GLY A 16 18.14 -6.22 -3.18
CA GLY A 16 17.53 -6.09 -1.87
C GLY A 16 16.98 -4.70 -1.55
N SER A 17 16.76 -4.47 -0.27
CA SER A 17 16.22 -3.26 0.35
C SER A 17 17.01 -1.98 0.03
N GLY A 18 18.32 -2.06 -0.21
CA GLY A 18 19.16 -0.93 -0.61
C GLY A 18 19.09 -0.52 -2.09
N SER A 19 18.29 -1.21 -2.91
CA SER A 19 18.15 -0.93 -4.33
C SER A 19 17.42 0.40 -4.58
N PHE A 20 17.77 1.09 -5.68
CA PHE A 20 17.02 2.26 -6.17
C PHE A 20 15.51 1.98 -6.28
N ALA A 21 15.13 0.75 -6.57
CA ALA A 21 13.73 0.32 -6.65
C ALA A 21 12.97 0.45 -5.32
N THR A 22 13.63 0.31 -4.16
CA THR A 22 12.99 0.54 -2.86
C THR A 22 12.64 2.01 -2.66
N PHE A 23 13.47 2.94 -3.12
CA PHE A 23 13.14 4.37 -3.10
C PHE A 23 11.96 4.70 -4.02
N LEU A 24 11.85 4.02 -5.16
CA LEU A 24 10.69 4.12 -6.06
C LEU A 24 9.40 3.59 -5.43
N ILE A 25 9.46 2.78 -4.36
CA ILE A 25 8.30 2.32 -3.59
C ILE A 25 8.02 3.28 -2.43
N ILE A 26 9.01 3.55 -1.59
CA ILE A 26 8.86 4.37 -0.37
C ILE A 26 8.45 5.81 -0.73
N GLY A 27 9.03 6.40 -1.78
CA GLY A 27 8.72 7.77 -2.19
C GLY A 27 7.23 7.99 -2.48
N PRO A 28 6.63 7.25 -3.42
CA PRO A 28 5.19 7.28 -3.68
C PRO A 28 4.34 6.99 -2.44
N VAL A 29 4.68 5.96 -1.64
CA VAL A 29 3.89 5.59 -0.45
C VAL A 29 3.88 6.73 0.58
N CYS A 30 5.04 7.34 0.86
CA CYS A 30 5.14 8.48 1.77
C CYS A 30 4.41 9.72 1.23
N PHE A 31 4.47 9.96 -0.08
CA PHE A 31 3.74 11.05 -0.73
C PHE A 31 2.22 10.88 -0.56
N PHE A 32 1.69 9.69 -0.79
CA PHE A 32 0.26 9.40 -0.57
C PHE A 32 -0.15 9.51 0.90
N LEU A 33 0.69 9.02 1.82
CA LEU A 33 0.45 9.24 3.25
C LEU A 33 0.44 10.72 3.62
N GLY A 34 1.27 11.55 2.99
CA GLY A 34 1.25 13.00 3.16
C GLY A 34 -0.06 13.64 2.71
N ILE A 35 -0.64 13.17 1.58
CA ILE A 35 -1.95 13.62 1.11
C ILE A 35 -3.04 13.23 2.10
N LEU A 36 -3.06 11.96 2.54
CA LEU A 36 -4.04 11.48 3.52
C LEU A 36 -3.91 12.21 4.86
N PHE A 37 -2.69 12.52 5.28
CA PHE A 37 -2.44 13.31 6.47
C PHE A 37 -2.96 14.75 6.34
N ALA A 38 -2.87 15.37 5.15
CA ALA A 38 -3.45 16.69 4.91
C ALA A 38 -4.99 16.68 4.99
N SER A 39 -5.63 15.55 4.66
CA SER A 39 -7.08 15.34 4.81
C SER A 39 -7.51 14.96 6.23
N PHE A 40 -6.57 14.48 7.07
CA PHE A 40 -6.86 13.99 8.41
C PHE A 40 -7.61 14.97 9.33
N PRO A 41 -7.37 16.30 9.34
CA PRO A 41 -8.15 17.24 10.15
C PRO A 41 -9.64 17.28 9.80
N TYR A 42 -9.99 16.98 8.56
CA TYR A 42 -11.38 16.91 8.09
C TYR A 42 -12.02 15.57 8.44
N ASP A 43 -11.24 14.50 8.30
CA ASP A 43 -11.66 13.13 8.54
C ASP A 43 -11.84 12.82 10.03
N PHE A 44 -11.02 13.42 10.89
CA PHE A 44 -10.98 13.07 12.30
C PHE A 44 -12.30 13.30 13.05
N PRO A 45 -12.95 14.48 12.93
CA PRO A 45 -14.23 14.73 13.59
C PRO A 45 -15.38 13.87 13.04
N LEU A 46 -15.27 13.34 11.82
CA LEU A 46 -16.32 12.50 11.23
C LEU A 46 -16.34 11.08 11.81
N LEU A 47 -15.17 10.56 12.20
CA LEU A 47 -14.99 9.17 12.62
C LEU A 47 -14.82 8.99 14.12
N TRP A 48 -14.08 9.89 14.78
CA TRP A 48 -13.66 9.69 16.18
C TRP A 48 -14.20 10.73 17.16
N SER A 49 -14.92 11.76 16.69
CA SER A 49 -15.56 12.72 17.59
C SER A 49 -16.88 12.16 18.12
N PRO A 50 -17.09 12.15 19.46
CA PRO A 50 -18.38 11.78 20.05
C PRO A 50 -19.44 12.89 19.92
N ASN A 51 -19.02 14.13 19.63
CA ASN A 51 -19.94 15.25 19.43
C ASN A 51 -20.55 15.20 18.02
N PRO A 52 -21.83 15.58 17.86
CA PRO A 52 -22.46 15.67 16.55
C PRO A 52 -21.68 16.64 15.66
N VAL A 53 -21.49 16.25 14.40
CA VAL A 53 -20.73 17.04 13.44
C VAL A 53 -21.50 18.33 13.18
N THR A 54 -20.84 19.47 13.39
CA THR A 54 -21.49 20.76 13.18
C THR A 54 -21.76 20.97 11.68
N PRO A 55 -22.88 21.61 11.30
CA PRO A 55 -23.15 21.94 9.89
C PRO A 55 -22.05 22.77 9.23
N LEU A 56 -21.32 23.57 10.01
CA LEU A 56 -20.16 24.33 9.55
C LEU A 56 -18.97 23.43 9.14
N HIS A 57 -18.74 22.33 9.86
CA HIS A 57 -17.67 21.38 9.53
C HIS A 57 -17.98 20.66 8.20
N ILE A 58 -19.25 20.28 8.03
CA ILE A 58 -19.75 19.67 6.79
C ILE A 58 -19.54 20.60 5.59
N SER A 59 -19.88 21.90 5.72
CA SER A 59 -19.68 22.86 4.63
C SER A 59 -18.21 23.14 4.32
N GLN A 60 -17.32 23.07 5.32
CA GLN A 60 -15.87 23.17 5.12
C GLN A 60 -15.33 21.99 4.31
N ILE A 61 -15.74 20.76 4.64
CA ILE A 61 -15.34 19.54 3.91
C ILE A 61 -15.81 19.63 2.46
N GLU A 62 -17.05 20.06 2.23
CA GLU A 62 -17.58 20.24 0.87
C GLU A 62 -16.82 21.29 0.08
N THR A 63 -16.47 22.40 0.70
CA THR A 63 -15.69 23.45 0.05
C THR A 63 -14.32 22.92 -0.34
N HIS A 64 -13.69 22.11 0.52
CA HIS A 64 -12.45 21.43 0.22
C HIS A 64 -12.58 20.42 -0.94
N LEU A 65 -13.62 19.59 -0.94
CA LEU A 65 -13.88 18.63 -2.01
C LEU A 65 -14.19 19.31 -3.34
N ARG A 66 -14.97 20.40 -3.33
CA ARG A 66 -15.20 21.25 -4.52
C ARG A 66 -13.91 21.84 -5.05
N PHE A 67 -13.05 22.33 -4.16
CA PHE A 67 -11.75 22.85 -4.56
C PHE A 67 -10.86 21.76 -5.19
N LEU A 68 -10.84 20.56 -4.62
CA LEU A 68 -10.11 19.41 -5.17
C LEU A 68 -10.67 18.96 -6.53
N HIS A 69 -11.99 18.97 -6.71
CA HIS A 69 -12.61 18.62 -7.99
C HIS A 69 -12.35 19.68 -9.06
N ALA A 70 -12.49 20.96 -8.72
CA ALA A 70 -12.22 22.08 -9.62
C ALA A 70 -10.73 22.25 -9.94
N ALA A 71 -9.87 21.50 -9.24
CA ALA A 71 -8.43 21.54 -9.45
C ALA A 71 -8.08 21.08 -10.88
N PRO A 72 -7.07 21.68 -11.52
CA PRO A 72 -6.69 21.31 -12.87
C PRO A 72 -6.42 19.80 -13.00
N PRO A 73 -6.85 19.16 -14.10
CA PRO A 73 -6.71 17.71 -14.31
C PRO A 73 -5.24 17.25 -14.37
N LEU A 74 -4.29 18.19 -14.35
CA LEU A 74 -2.87 17.93 -14.19
C LEU A 74 -2.56 17.26 -12.84
N ILE A 75 -3.24 17.66 -11.75
CA ILE A 75 -2.99 17.12 -10.40
C ILE A 75 -3.37 15.64 -10.33
N SER A 76 -4.55 15.29 -10.86
CA SER A 76 -4.98 13.90 -10.97
C SER A 76 -4.00 13.09 -11.83
N ARG A 77 -3.58 13.60 -12.99
CA ARG A 77 -2.58 12.91 -13.83
C ARG A 77 -1.25 12.67 -13.11
N LEU A 78 -0.78 13.65 -12.34
CA LEU A 78 0.44 13.52 -11.55
C LEU A 78 0.31 12.43 -10.47
N LEU A 79 -0.85 12.33 -9.81
CA LEU A 79 -1.11 11.26 -8.83
C LEU A 79 -1.03 9.86 -9.48
N HIS A 80 -1.66 9.68 -10.64
CA HIS A 80 -1.59 8.41 -11.37
C HIS A 80 -0.17 8.07 -11.82
N MET A 81 0.63 9.07 -12.22
CA MET A 81 2.04 8.86 -12.54
C MET A 81 2.84 8.40 -11.33
N ILE A 82 2.58 8.95 -10.13
CA ILE A 82 3.25 8.53 -8.89
C ILE A 82 2.86 7.10 -8.51
N ILE A 83 1.60 6.71 -8.70
CA ILE A 83 1.14 5.32 -8.51
C ILE A 83 1.88 4.38 -9.47
N ALA A 84 1.99 4.77 -10.75
CA ALA A 84 2.71 4.00 -11.75
C ALA A 84 4.20 3.83 -11.40
N VAL A 85 4.84 4.86 -10.84
CA VAL A 85 6.22 4.78 -10.34
C VAL A 85 6.33 3.78 -9.19
N GLY A 86 5.37 3.76 -8.26
CA GLY A 86 5.31 2.77 -7.18
C GLY A 86 5.24 1.33 -7.71
N PHE A 87 4.33 1.07 -8.66
CA PHE A 87 4.24 -0.22 -9.33
C PHE A 87 5.51 -0.60 -10.07
N LEU A 88 6.13 0.36 -10.77
CA LEU A 88 7.41 0.14 -11.45
C LEU A 88 8.49 -0.28 -10.45
N GLY A 89 8.54 0.32 -9.26
CA GLY A 89 9.43 -0.07 -8.17
C GLY A 89 9.24 -1.54 -7.78
N PHE A 90 8.00 -1.97 -7.52
CA PHE A 90 7.69 -3.36 -7.20
C PHE A 90 8.05 -4.33 -8.31
N PHE A 91 7.66 -4.06 -9.57
CA PHE A 91 7.99 -4.93 -10.70
C PHE A 91 9.50 -5.02 -10.92
N THR A 92 10.24 -3.94 -10.68
CA THR A 92 11.70 -3.93 -10.80
C THR A 92 12.36 -4.83 -9.74
N LYS A 93 11.82 -4.89 -8.51
CA LYS A 93 12.31 -5.81 -7.46
C LYS A 93 11.88 -7.26 -7.73
N LEU A 94 10.70 -7.46 -8.30
CA LEU A 94 10.17 -8.79 -8.61
C LEU A 94 10.86 -9.46 -9.82
N TYR A 95 11.46 -8.69 -10.72
CA TYR A 95 12.17 -9.18 -11.92
C TYR A 95 13.54 -9.80 -11.58
N ARG A 96 13.52 -10.97 -10.90
CA ARG A 96 14.65 -11.77 -10.32
C ARG A 96 14.71 -11.74 -8.78
N ALA A 97 13.56 -11.91 -8.13
CA ALA A 97 13.46 -12.06 -6.68
C ALA A 97 14.10 -13.38 -6.18
N SER A 98 14.78 -13.33 -5.03
CA SER A 98 15.04 -14.51 -4.20
C SER A 98 13.80 -14.86 -3.38
N GLU A 99 13.76 -16.02 -2.75
CA GLU A 99 12.60 -16.51 -1.99
C GLU A 99 12.18 -15.57 -0.84
N SER A 100 13.14 -15.09 -0.04
CA SER A 100 12.89 -14.09 1.01
C SER A 100 12.32 -12.77 0.46
N ASN A 101 12.86 -12.28 -0.67
CA ASN A 101 12.30 -11.09 -1.33
C ASN A 101 10.88 -11.32 -1.83
N PHE A 102 10.55 -12.54 -2.27
CA PHE A 102 9.22 -12.83 -2.80
C PHE A 102 8.13 -12.65 -1.74
N LEU A 103 8.37 -13.06 -0.49
CA LEU A 103 7.39 -12.92 0.58
C LEU A 103 7.15 -11.45 0.96
N PHE A 104 8.22 -10.68 1.18
CA PHE A 104 8.11 -9.28 1.60
C PHE A 104 7.71 -8.34 0.46
N ASP A 105 8.33 -8.47 -0.73
CA ASP A 105 7.99 -7.65 -1.90
C ASP A 105 6.65 -8.05 -2.51
N GLY A 106 6.32 -9.35 -2.52
CA GLY A 106 5.02 -9.85 -2.99
C GLY A 106 3.86 -9.44 -2.09
N GLY A 107 4.03 -9.56 -0.76
CA GLY A 107 3.04 -9.07 0.21
C GLY A 107 2.84 -7.55 0.11
N SER A 108 3.94 -6.80 -0.01
CA SER A 108 3.89 -5.35 -0.21
C SER A 108 3.20 -4.95 -1.52
N LEU A 109 3.46 -5.67 -2.62
CA LEU A 109 2.80 -5.46 -3.90
C LEU A 109 1.30 -5.74 -3.82
N LEU A 110 0.89 -6.81 -3.14
CA LEU A 110 -0.52 -7.13 -2.94
C LEU A 110 -1.23 -6.03 -2.14
N LEU A 111 -0.63 -5.58 -1.03
CA LEU A 111 -1.16 -4.45 -0.26
C LEU A 111 -1.25 -3.18 -1.11
N TYR A 112 -0.23 -2.92 -1.95
CA TYR A 112 -0.23 -1.76 -2.84
C TYR A 112 -1.29 -1.85 -3.94
N LEU A 113 -1.57 -3.05 -4.47
CA LEU A 113 -2.68 -3.30 -5.39
C LEU A 113 -4.04 -3.03 -4.74
N ILE A 114 -4.24 -3.52 -3.51
CA ILE A 114 -5.46 -3.26 -2.74
C ILE A 114 -5.60 -1.76 -2.49
N ALA A 115 -4.52 -1.07 -2.10
CA ALA A 115 -4.51 0.37 -1.91
C ALA A 115 -4.89 1.13 -3.20
N ALA A 116 -4.33 0.74 -4.35
CA ALA A 116 -4.67 1.35 -5.64
C ALA A 116 -6.13 1.10 -6.02
N GLY A 117 -6.65 -0.11 -5.79
CA GLY A 117 -8.07 -0.43 -6.02
C GLY A 117 -8.99 0.43 -5.17
N VAL A 118 -8.75 0.49 -3.85
CA VAL A 118 -9.51 1.32 -2.91
C VAL A 118 -9.42 2.80 -3.26
N TYR A 119 -8.24 3.29 -3.67
CA TYR A 119 -8.09 4.68 -4.13
C TYR A 119 -8.99 4.97 -5.34
N ILE A 120 -8.98 4.11 -6.36
CA ILE A 120 -9.80 4.32 -7.56
C ILE A 120 -11.29 4.26 -7.20
N THR A 121 -11.72 3.21 -6.50
CA THR A 121 -13.16 2.97 -6.27
C THR A 121 -13.75 3.84 -5.17
N ASN A 122 -12.97 4.19 -4.13
CA ASN A 122 -13.50 4.83 -2.94
C ASN A 122 -13.05 6.28 -2.77
N VAL A 123 -12.09 6.76 -3.55
CA VAL A 123 -11.66 8.17 -3.54
C VAL A 123 -12.01 8.84 -4.87
N VAL A 124 -11.55 8.30 -6.00
CA VAL A 124 -11.76 8.95 -7.31
C VAL A 124 -13.21 8.90 -7.75
N THR A 125 -13.86 7.73 -7.70
CA THR A 125 -15.25 7.58 -8.15
C THR A 125 -16.23 8.44 -7.33
N PRO A 126 -16.21 8.44 -5.98
CA PRO A 126 -17.14 9.27 -5.20
C PRO A 126 -16.87 10.77 -5.35
N MET A 127 -15.62 11.19 -5.53
CA MET A 127 -15.29 12.60 -5.80
C MET A 127 -15.87 13.08 -7.13
N ASN A 128 -15.75 12.27 -8.20
CA ASN A 128 -16.33 12.60 -9.51
C ASN A 128 -17.86 12.60 -9.46
N ALA A 129 -18.47 11.61 -8.80
CA ALA A 129 -19.92 11.52 -8.66
C ALA A 129 -20.49 12.71 -7.86
N LEU A 130 -19.86 13.05 -6.73
CA LEU A 130 -20.26 14.19 -5.90
C LEU A 130 -20.13 15.50 -6.68
N ALA A 131 -19.11 15.63 -7.51
CA ALA A 131 -18.91 16.84 -8.27
C ALA A 131 -19.87 17.00 -9.46
N GLU A 132 -20.18 15.92 -10.17
CA GLU A 132 -21.22 15.92 -11.20
C GLU A 132 -22.59 16.27 -10.60
N GLN A 133 -22.86 15.84 -9.36
CA GLN A 133 -24.05 16.23 -8.60
C GLN A 133 -24.05 17.70 -8.14
N LEU A 134 -22.87 18.32 -7.99
CA LEU A 134 -22.74 19.71 -7.57
C LEU A 134 -22.78 20.71 -8.73
N ASP A 135 -22.32 20.29 -9.92
CA ASP A 135 -22.42 21.07 -11.17
C ASP A 135 -23.81 20.94 -11.82
N GLY A 136 -24.51 19.82 -11.58
CA GLY A 136 -25.90 19.62 -11.96
C GLY A 136 -26.85 20.20 -10.91
N GLU A 137 -27.33 21.42 -11.12
CA GLU A 137 -28.36 22.11 -10.34
C GLU A 137 -29.73 21.37 -10.38
N LYS A 138 -29.78 20.16 -9.84
CA LYS A 138 -31.02 19.43 -9.58
C LYS A 138 -31.35 19.60 -8.10
N GLU A 139 -32.16 20.62 -7.84
CA GLU A 139 -32.93 20.78 -6.60
C GLU A 139 -33.56 19.42 -6.23
N GLY A 140 -33.01 18.74 -5.22
CA GLY A 140 -33.48 17.43 -4.76
C GLY A 140 -32.40 16.37 -4.48
N ALA A 141 -31.11 16.64 -4.73
CA ALA A 141 -30.02 15.70 -4.49
C ALA A 141 -29.61 15.61 -2.99
N GLU A 142 -30.50 15.12 -2.13
CA GLU A 142 -30.17 14.77 -0.73
C GLU A 142 -29.40 13.43 -0.65
N LYS A 143 -29.31 12.70 -1.76
CA LYS A 143 -28.87 11.30 -1.82
C LYS A 143 -27.65 11.16 -2.74
N VAL A 144 -26.51 10.79 -2.14
CA VAL A 144 -25.28 10.46 -2.89
C VAL A 144 -25.29 8.96 -3.14
N LEU A 145 -25.13 8.55 -4.40
CA LEU A 145 -25.04 7.15 -4.76
C LEU A 145 -23.63 6.66 -4.44
N HIS A 146 -23.47 5.84 -3.40
CA HIS A 146 -22.19 5.20 -3.13
C HIS A 146 -22.06 3.92 -3.95
N THR A 147 -21.12 3.90 -4.89
CA THR A 147 -20.77 2.68 -5.65
C THR A 147 -19.43 2.16 -5.14
N GLY A 148 -19.47 1.34 -4.09
CA GLY A 148 -18.30 0.63 -3.56
C GLY A 148 -18.30 -0.85 -3.99
N PRO A 149 -17.13 -1.50 -4.15
CA PRO A 149 -17.05 -2.93 -4.49
C PRO A 149 -17.72 -3.86 -3.47
N LEU A 150 -17.94 -3.38 -2.24
CA LEU A 150 -18.45 -4.15 -1.10
C LEU A 150 -19.85 -3.74 -0.64
N THR A 151 -20.37 -2.57 -1.06
CA THR A 151 -21.58 -1.98 -0.48
C THR A 151 -22.80 -1.98 -1.40
N GLY A 152 -22.66 -2.22 -2.71
CA GLY A 152 -23.80 -2.12 -3.65
C GLY A 152 -24.34 -0.69 -3.79
N GLU A 153 -25.32 -0.46 -4.66
CA GLU A 153 -25.98 0.85 -4.80
C GLU A 153 -26.82 1.14 -3.54
N VAL A 154 -26.27 1.92 -2.62
CA VAL A 154 -26.96 2.35 -1.40
C VAL A 154 -27.12 3.85 -1.42
N GLU A 155 -28.37 4.30 -1.25
CA GLU A 155 -28.70 5.71 -1.05
C GLU A 155 -28.26 6.14 0.35
N LEU A 156 -27.18 6.92 0.44
CA LEU A 156 -26.69 7.46 1.71
C LEU A 156 -27.03 8.94 1.84
N THR A 157 -27.30 9.37 3.07
CA THR A 157 -27.38 10.80 3.39
C THR A 157 -26.01 11.46 3.19
N ARG A 158 -26.01 12.78 3.02
CA ARG A 158 -24.80 13.58 2.80
C ARG A 158 -23.72 13.34 3.87
N GLU A 159 -24.12 13.28 5.14
CA GLU A 159 -23.19 13.05 6.26
C GLU A 159 -22.63 11.62 6.25
N GLU A 160 -23.47 10.62 6.00
CA GLU A 160 -23.04 9.22 5.87
C GLU A 160 -22.03 9.05 4.73
N SER A 161 -22.25 9.78 3.64
CA SER A 161 -21.38 9.75 2.47
C SER A 161 -19.97 10.27 2.78
N LEU A 162 -19.90 11.39 3.50
CA LEU A 162 -18.63 11.96 3.97
C LEU A 162 -17.94 11.06 4.99
N ARG A 163 -18.70 10.40 5.88
CA ARG A 163 -18.13 9.41 6.82
C ARG A 163 -17.53 8.21 6.10
N VAL A 164 -18.19 7.68 5.07
CA VAL A 164 -17.66 6.56 4.26
C VAL A 164 -16.39 6.95 3.51
N LEU A 165 -16.34 8.16 2.95
CA LEU A 165 -15.13 8.70 2.31
C LEU A 165 -13.96 8.79 3.31
N SER A 166 -14.21 9.39 4.48
CA SER A 166 -13.23 9.51 5.57
C SER A 166 -12.74 8.15 6.07
N ALA A 167 -13.64 7.18 6.24
CA ALA A 167 -13.29 5.81 6.60
C ALA A 167 -12.38 5.17 5.54
N SER A 168 -12.63 5.44 4.25
CA SER A 168 -11.80 4.94 3.15
C SER A 168 -10.39 5.53 3.17
N HIS A 169 -10.24 6.84 3.45
CA HIS A 169 -8.92 7.46 3.64
C HIS A 169 -8.14 6.81 4.80
N THR A 170 -8.83 6.54 5.90
CA THR A 170 -8.25 5.89 7.08
C THR A 170 -7.77 4.48 6.76
N ILE A 171 -8.60 3.66 6.11
CA ILE A 171 -8.22 2.31 5.68
C ILE A 171 -7.02 2.37 4.73
N LEU A 172 -7.03 3.29 3.76
CA LEU A 172 -5.93 3.47 2.82
C LEU A 172 -4.63 3.83 3.54
N ALA A 173 -4.68 4.68 4.57
CA ALA A 173 -3.52 5.03 5.38
C ALA A 173 -2.94 3.80 6.09
N PHE A 174 -3.78 2.96 6.70
CA PHE A 174 -3.31 1.72 7.35
C PHE A 174 -2.67 0.74 6.36
N VAL A 175 -3.26 0.56 5.18
CA VAL A 175 -2.71 -0.33 4.14
C VAL A 175 -1.35 0.18 3.65
N LEU A 176 -1.22 1.50 3.41
CA LEU A 176 0.03 2.11 2.99
C LEU A 176 1.12 2.07 4.09
N VAL A 177 0.75 2.25 5.35
CA VAL A 177 1.67 2.01 6.49
C VAL A 177 2.10 0.54 6.52
N GLY A 178 1.20 -0.40 6.25
CA GLY A 178 1.52 -1.82 6.12
C GLY A 178 2.61 -2.08 5.07
N VAL A 179 2.53 -1.40 3.91
CA VAL A 179 3.60 -1.45 2.89
C VAL A 179 4.93 -0.97 3.46
N LEU A 180 4.96 0.16 4.18
CA LEU A 180 6.19 0.66 4.80
C LEU A 180 6.77 -0.30 5.84
N VAL A 181 5.91 -0.90 6.67
CA VAL A 181 6.32 -1.88 7.68
C VAL A 181 6.94 -3.11 7.03
N LEU A 182 6.37 -3.63 5.94
CA LEU A 182 6.95 -4.76 5.22
C LEU A 182 8.29 -4.41 4.56
N GLN A 183 8.41 -3.22 3.95
CA GLN A 183 9.67 -2.78 3.36
C GLN A 183 10.76 -2.55 4.43
N ALA A 184 10.40 -2.02 5.60
CA ALA A 184 11.30 -1.90 6.75
C ALA A 184 11.66 -3.28 7.34
N GLY A 185 10.71 -4.21 7.37
CA GLY A 185 10.91 -5.59 7.80
C GLY A 185 11.92 -6.32 6.91
N GLN A 186 11.82 -6.16 5.60
CA GLN A 186 12.81 -6.68 4.65
C GLN A 186 14.20 -6.08 4.92
N TRP A 187 14.30 -4.76 5.12
CA TRP A 187 15.58 -4.13 5.44
C TRP A 187 16.18 -4.69 6.73
N TYR A 188 15.36 -4.89 7.76
CA TYR A 188 15.81 -5.46 9.02
C TYR A 188 16.27 -6.93 8.87
N ALA A 189 15.52 -7.74 8.13
CA ALA A 189 15.89 -9.13 7.82
C ALA A 189 17.22 -9.20 7.06
N GLU A 190 17.37 -8.42 5.99
CA GLU A 190 18.61 -8.34 5.21
C GLU A 190 19.79 -7.83 6.04
N LYS A 191 19.56 -6.89 6.95
CA LYS A 191 20.61 -6.37 7.83
C LYS A 191 21.11 -7.46 8.78
N ARG A 192 20.20 -8.20 9.40
CA ARG A 192 20.54 -9.31 10.32
C ARG A 192 21.32 -10.42 9.61
N GLU A 193 20.88 -10.83 8.42
CA GLU A 193 21.60 -11.83 7.61
C GLU A 193 23.05 -11.40 7.29
N ARG A 194 23.27 -10.10 6.99
CA ARG A 194 24.62 -9.58 6.75
C ARG A 194 25.49 -9.58 8.01
N GLU A 195 24.92 -9.26 9.17
CA GLU A 195 25.62 -9.29 10.45
C GLU A 195 26.01 -10.72 10.83
N ASP A 196 25.09 -11.68 10.67
CA ASP A 196 25.31 -13.10 10.93
C ASP A 196 26.41 -13.67 10.01
N TYR A 197 26.37 -13.32 8.72
CA TYR A 197 27.43 -13.69 7.77
C TYR A 197 28.79 -13.08 8.12
N ALA A 198 28.83 -11.79 8.48
CA ALA A 198 30.08 -11.13 8.86
C ALA A 198 30.70 -11.76 10.12
N ALA A 199 29.87 -12.13 11.10
CA ALA A 199 30.31 -12.83 12.30
C ALA A 199 30.83 -14.23 11.99
N TRP A 200 30.24 -14.93 11.03
CA TRP A 200 30.70 -16.24 10.58
C TRP A 200 32.02 -16.19 9.81
N VAL A 201 32.17 -15.24 8.88
CA VAL A 201 33.46 -15.00 8.19
C VAL A 201 34.56 -14.65 9.19
N ALA A 202 34.24 -13.85 10.22
CA ALA A 202 35.19 -13.50 11.27
C ALA A 202 35.64 -14.70 12.13
N ARG A 203 34.85 -15.79 12.18
CA ARG A 203 35.22 -17.04 12.86
C ARG A 203 36.16 -17.92 12.02
N GLY A 204 36.37 -17.62 10.75
CA GLY A 204 37.28 -18.37 9.87
C GLY A 204 36.77 -19.77 9.49
N GLU A 205 35.48 -20.02 9.66
CA GLU A 205 34.83 -21.25 9.19
C GLU A 205 34.81 -21.26 7.65
N PRO A 206 35.07 -22.41 6.98
CA PRO A 206 35.08 -22.51 5.53
C PRO A 206 33.71 -22.13 4.96
N VAL A 207 33.69 -21.55 3.76
CA VAL A 207 32.45 -21.07 3.16
C VAL A 207 31.56 -22.24 2.71
N GLU A 208 30.86 -22.87 3.65
CA GLU A 208 29.68 -23.66 3.33
C GLU A 208 28.62 -22.66 2.89
N VAL A 209 28.38 -22.63 1.58
CA VAL A 209 27.08 -22.17 1.10
C VAL A 209 26.09 -23.11 1.78
N MET A 210 25.39 -22.64 2.82
CA MET A 210 24.18 -23.30 3.32
C MET A 210 23.17 -23.24 2.17
N GLY A 211 23.34 -24.10 1.18
CA GLY A 211 22.26 -24.57 0.34
C GLY A 211 21.65 -25.72 1.11
N ASP A 212 20.41 -25.55 1.52
CA ASP A 212 19.24 -26.45 1.58
C ASP A 212 19.40 -27.98 1.77
N ASP A 213 20.60 -28.53 1.89
CA ASP A 213 20.86 -29.97 2.08
C ASP A 213 20.39 -30.44 3.47
N GLU A 214 20.20 -29.53 4.44
CA GLU A 214 19.63 -29.87 5.76
C GLU A 214 18.09 -29.99 5.76
N GLU A 215 17.39 -29.48 4.75
CA GLU A 215 15.93 -29.68 4.61
C GLU A 215 15.61 -30.96 3.83
N GLU A 216 16.40 -31.32 2.80
CA GLU A 216 16.24 -32.60 2.10
C GLU A 216 16.59 -33.80 3.02
N GLU A 217 17.59 -33.69 3.90
CA GLU A 217 17.90 -34.77 4.85
C GLU A 217 16.80 -34.92 5.93
N LYS A 218 16.06 -33.85 6.26
CA LYS A 218 14.91 -33.94 7.19
C LYS A 218 13.69 -34.57 6.52
N GLU A 219 13.38 -34.22 5.27
CA GLU A 219 12.28 -34.88 4.54
C GLU A 219 12.60 -36.35 4.18
N GLU A 220 13.85 -36.69 3.85
CA GLU A 220 14.22 -38.08 3.58
C GLU A 220 14.21 -38.95 4.86
N VAL A 221 14.58 -38.37 6.01
CA VAL A 221 14.53 -39.06 7.32
C VAL A 221 13.09 -39.19 7.84
N GLU A 222 12.21 -38.24 7.53
CA GLU A 222 10.79 -38.28 7.92
C GLU A 222 10.01 -39.26 7.02
N GLY A 223 10.27 -39.28 5.70
CA GLY A 223 9.66 -40.23 4.76
C GLY A 223 10.08 -41.69 4.94
N LYS A 224 11.22 -41.97 5.59
CA LYS A 224 11.69 -43.33 5.89
C LYS A 224 11.17 -43.90 7.20
N LYS A 225 10.50 -43.10 8.04
CA LYS A 225 9.89 -43.56 9.29
C LYS A 225 8.45 -44.06 9.13
N ASP A 226 7.83 -43.76 7.99
CA ASP A 226 6.44 -44.11 7.69
C ASP A 226 6.30 -45.29 6.69
N LEU A 227 7.35 -46.11 6.52
CA LEU A 227 7.36 -47.31 5.69
C LEU A 227 7.77 -48.57 6.46
#